data_AF-A0A964Z4S2-F1
#
_entry.id   AF-A0A964Z4S2-F1
#
_cell.length_a   1.000
_cell.length_b   1.000
_cell.length_c   1.000
_cell.angle_alpha   90.00
_cell.angle_beta   90.00
_cell.angle_gamma   90.00
#
_symmetry.space_group_name_H-M   'P 1'
#
loop_
_entity.id
_entity.type
_entity.pdbx_description
1 polymer ?
#
loop_
_entity_poly.entity_id
_entity_poly.type
_entity_poly.pdbx_seq_one_letter_code
_entity_poly.pdbx_strand_id
1 'polypeptide(L)'
;MSKFQDYDEDDIRQRPGKHKSRPRTKDRPTHKNSITGIVITVDRGRFTVYIKNLNTSIYAIKARDLGRKGVVVGDFVELVGVDQNNPENMARIIKVKDRRNTLSKSSDDFDSNEKILVSNIDNVAIVTSTTNPEPNTRLIDRTIVATKLAGAEPFIIATKTDLKDEKDLEKFYAPLNIKV
;
A
#
# COMPACT_ATOMS: atom_id res chain seq x y z
N MET A 1 -66.19 23.08 2.13
CA MET A 1 -65.24 22.59 3.16
C MET A 1 -63.84 22.68 2.58
N SER A 2 -63.13 23.77 2.91
CA SER A 2 -61.79 24.05 2.39
C SER A 2 -60.75 23.32 3.23
N LYS A 3 -59.89 22.53 2.58
CA LYS A 3 -58.91 21.62 3.20
C LYS A 3 -57.55 22.31 3.35
N PHE A 4 -57.51 23.47 4.02
CA PHE A 4 -56.31 24.29 4.14
C PHE A 4 -56.25 25.07 5.47
N GLN A 5 -56.61 24.47 6.61
CA GLN A 5 -56.69 25.21 7.87
C GLN A 5 -55.93 24.64 9.08
N ASP A 6 -55.08 23.63 8.90
CA ASP A 6 -54.18 23.15 9.96
C ASP A 6 -52.76 23.02 9.41
N TYR A 7 -52.09 24.15 9.20
CA TYR A 7 -50.63 24.18 9.10
C TYR A 7 -50.13 25.04 10.25
N ASP A 8 -49.37 24.45 11.17
CA ASP A 8 -48.76 25.16 12.30
C ASP A 8 -47.25 25.39 12.06
N GLU A 9 -46.60 26.31 12.79
CA GLU A 9 -45.18 26.68 12.60
C GLU A 9 -44.21 25.47 12.69
N ASP A 10 -44.64 24.39 13.35
CA ASP A 10 -43.90 23.13 13.49
C ASP A 10 -44.01 22.17 12.27
N ASP A 11 -44.89 22.44 11.29
CA ASP A 11 -45.01 21.66 10.04
C ASP A 11 -43.92 22.00 9.00
N ILE A 12 -43.09 23.01 9.30
CA ILE A 12 -41.94 23.37 8.47
C ILE A 12 -40.86 22.30 8.65
N ARG A 13 -40.87 21.30 7.76
CA ARG A 13 -39.69 20.46 7.52
C ARG A 13 -38.57 21.33 6.94
N GLN A 14 -37.75 21.93 7.80
CA GLN A 14 -36.51 22.59 7.41
C GLN A 14 -35.53 21.52 6.88
N ARG A 15 -35.71 21.10 5.63
CA ARG A 15 -34.61 20.46 4.90
C ARG A 15 -33.50 21.50 4.81
N PRO A 16 -32.26 21.20 5.23
CA PRO A 16 -31.14 22.09 4.96
C PRO A 16 -31.15 22.37 3.46
N GLY A 17 -31.32 23.64 3.08
CA GLY A 17 -31.35 24.03 1.67
C GLY A 17 -30.09 23.52 0.97
N LYS A 18 -30.19 23.19 -0.32
CA LYS A 18 -29.08 22.70 -1.16
C LYS A 18 -27.81 23.58 -1.10
N HIS A 19 -27.94 24.81 -0.61
CA HIS A 19 -26.89 25.82 -0.46
C HIS A 19 -26.39 26.06 0.99
N LYS A 20 -26.91 25.33 1.99
CA LYS A 20 -26.51 25.48 3.41
C LYS A 20 -25.32 24.61 3.84
N SER A 21 -24.67 23.87 2.93
CA SER A 21 -23.36 23.30 3.25
C SER A 21 -22.39 24.47 3.36
N ARG A 22 -21.91 24.78 4.58
CA ARG A 22 -20.85 25.77 4.78
C ARG A 22 -19.78 25.56 3.70
N PRO A 23 -19.37 26.63 2.98
CA PRO A 23 -18.28 26.53 2.03
C PRO A 23 -17.12 25.83 2.71
N ARG A 24 -16.59 24.79 2.05
CA ARG A 24 -15.44 24.07 2.60
C ARG A 24 -14.34 25.08 2.84
N THR A 25 -13.85 25.16 4.07
CA THR A 25 -12.74 26.04 4.41
C THR A 25 -11.57 25.77 3.45
N LYS A 26 -11.07 26.83 2.80
CA LYS A 26 -9.91 26.73 1.90
C LYS A 26 -8.60 26.56 2.67
N ASP A 27 -8.59 27.01 3.93
CA ASP A 27 -7.49 26.75 4.86
C ASP A 27 -7.42 25.26 5.16
N ARG A 28 -6.31 24.68 4.72
CA ARG A 28 -6.00 23.28 4.98
C ARG A 28 -5.46 23.16 6.40
N PRO A 29 -5.84 22.13 7.15
CA PRO A 29 -5.19 21.85 8.42
C PRO A 29 -3.70 21.65 8.17
N THR A 30 -2.88 22.51 8.75
CA THR A 30 -1.44 22.30 8.81
C THR A 30 -1.22 21.14 9.77
N HIS A 31 -1.04 19.95 9.24
CA HIS A 31 -0.83 18.72 9.99
C HIS A 31 0.55 18.69 10.68
N LYS A 32 0.86 19.69 11.52
CA LYS A 32 2.17 19.90 12.16
C LYS A 32 2.57 18.75 13.09
N ASN A 33 1.60 18.02 13.64
CA ASN A 33 1.82 16.90 14.56
C ASN A 33 1.79 15.54 13.85
N SER A 34 2.20 15.49 12.58
CA SER A 34 2.20 14.23 11.84
C SER A 34 3.29 13.29 12.32
N ILE A 35 2.95 12.01 12.51
CA ILE A 35 3.90 10.95 12.85
C ILE A 35 4.26 10.18 11.58
N THR A 36 5.53 9.83 11.42
CA THR A 36 5.97 8.99 10.29
C THR A 36 5.81 7.51 10.62
N GLY A 37 5.34 6.72 9.66
CA GLY A 37 5.29 5.25 9.75
C GLY A 37 5.53 4.58 8.41
N ILE A 38 5.57 3.25 8.43
CA ILE A 38 5.77 2.38 7.26
C ILE A 38 4.51 1.56 7.03
N VAL A 39 3.98 1.57 5.81
CA VAL A 39 2.82 0.75 5.45
C VAL A 39 3.24 -0.71 5.34
N ILE A 40 2.65 -1.57 6.17
CA ILE A 40 2.94 -3.02 6.17
C ILE A 40 1.84 -3.83 5.50
N THR A 41 0.59 -3.36 5.54
CA THR A 41 -0.55 -4.07 4.95
C THR A 41 -1.48 -3.09 4.24
N VAL A 42 -2.05 -3.53 3.11
CA VAL A 42 -3.05 -2.81 2.33
C VAL A 42 -4.24 -3.75 2.08
N ASP A 43 -5.42 -3.44 2.62
CA ASP A 43 -6.65 -4.19 2.37
C ASP A 43 -7.83 -3.24 2.08
N ARG A 44 -8.27 -3.21 0.82
CA ARG A 44 -9.49 -2.50 0.37
C ARG A 44 -9.67 -1.09 0.95
N GLY A 45 -8.58 -0.31 1.00
CA GLY A 45 -8.60 1.07 1.49
C GLY A 45 -8.35 1.24 3.00
N ARG A 46 -8.16 0.14 3.73
CA ARG A 46 -7.56 0.10 5.06
C ARG A 46 -6.07 -0.20 4.94
N PHE A 47 -5.30 0.43 5.82
CA PHE A 47 -3.85 0.33 5.84
C PHE A 47 -3.41 -0.01 7.26
N THR A 48 -2.47 -0.93 7.40
CA THR A 48 -1.77 -1.11 8.67
C THR A 48 -0.43 -0.42 8.54
N VAL A 49 -0.15 0.48 9.48
CA VAL A 49 1.07 1.29 9.47
C VAL A 49 1.85 1.04 10.74
N TYR A 50 3.10 0.60 10.59
CA TYR A 50 4.04 0.44 11.69
C TYR A 50 4.72 1.76 12.01
N ILE A 51 4.68 2.17 13.27
CA ILE A 51 5.32 3.39 13.77
C ILE A 51 6.55 2.98 14.58
N LYS A 52 7.74 3.19 14.00
CA LYS A 52 9.03 2.80 14.58
C LYS A 52 9.23 3.36 15.99
N ASN A 53 8.94 4.65 16.20
CA ASN A 53 9.19 5.32 17.48
C ASN A 53 8.30 4.80 18.62
N LEU A 54 7.16 4.21 18.30
CA LEU A 54 6.19 3.67 19.26
C LEU A 54 6.24 2.15 19.32
N ASN A 55 7.04 1.52 18.46
CA ASN A 55 7.12 0.09 18.24
C ASN A 55 5.74 -0.59 18.16
N THR A 56 4.79 0.04 17.47
CA THR A 56 3.41 -0.44 17.37
C THR A 56 2.86 -0.27 15.96
N SER A 57 1.88 -1.11 15.61
CA SER A 57 1.12 -1.00 14.37
C SER A 57 -0.25 -0.42 14.67
N ILE A 58 -0.69 0.51 13.82
CA ILE A 58 -2.00 1.12 13.91
C ILE A 58 -2.76 0.95 12.60
N TYR A 59 -4.09 0.95 12.69
CA TYR A 59 -4.93 1.03 11.50
C TYR A 59 -5.01 2.48 11.00
N ALA A 60 -5.04 2.64 9.69
CA ALA A 60 -5.17 3.92 9.06
C ALA A 60 -6.01 3.87 7.79
N ILE A 61 -6.61 5.02 7.46
CA ILE A 61 -7.28 5.26 6.19
C ILE A 61 -6.58 6.37 5.43
N LYS A 62 -6.67 6.31 4.10
CA LYS A 62 -6.12 7.36 3.24
C LYS A 62 -6.95 8.63 3.34
N ALA A 63 -6.31 9.79 3.54
CA ALA A 63 -6.99 11.07 3.37
C ALA A 63 -7.48 11.23 1.93
N ARG A 64 -8.66 11.82 1.77
CA ARG A 64 -9.26 12.08 0.44
C ARG A 64 -8.32 12.87 -0.47
N ASP A 65 -7.47 13.69 0.11
CA ASP A 65 -6.60 14.64 -0.58
C ASP A 65 -5.37 13.99 -1.23
N LEU A 66 -5.00 12.75 -0.89
CA LEU A 66 -3.92 12.01 -1.61
C LEU A 66 -4.31 11.62 -3.05
N GLY A 67 -5.56 11.85 -3.45
CA GLY A 67 -6.04 11.56 -4.80
C GLY A 67 -6.02 10.06 -5.12
N ARG A 68 -5.93 9.73 -6.42
CA ARG A 68 -5.97 8.34 -6.91
C ARG A 68 -4.65 7.59 -6.77
N LYS A 69 -3.52 8.29 -6.58
CA LYS A 69 -2.23 7.62 -6.33
C LYS A 69 -2.38 6.70 -5.11
N GLY A 70 -2.10 5.42 -5.34
CA GLY A 70 -2.29 4.36 -4.34
C GLY A 70 -1.18 4.39 -3.30
N VAL A 71 -1.55 4.23 -2.04
CA VAL A 71 -0.63 3.84 -0.97
C VAL A 71 -0.36 2.35 -1.15
N VAL A 72 0.91 1.94 -1.14
CA VAL A 72 1.35 0.55 -1.33
C VAL A 72 2.14 0.08 -0.11
N VAL A 73 2.35 -1.23 -0.01
CA VAL A 73 3.23 -1.81 1.01
C VAL A 73 4.65 -1.24 0.84
N GLY A 74 5.30 -0.93 1.96
CA GLY A 74 6.62 -0.34 2.02
C GLY A 74 6.64 1.19 1.91
N ASP A 75 5.50 1.86 1.66
CA ASP A 75 5.46 3.32 1.64
C ASP A 75 5.79 3.90 3.02
N PHE A 76 6.66 4.91 3.03
CA PHE A 76 6.80 5.80 4.19
C PHE A 76 5.68 6.84 4.14
N VAL A 77 4.90 6.94 5.21
CA VAL A 77 3.71 7.79 5.27
C VAL A 77 3.74 8.71 6.48
N GLU A 78 3.07 9.85 6.35
CA GLU A 78 2.75 10.75 7.47
C GLU A 78 1.30 10.54 7.90
N LEU A 79 1.11 10.41 9.20
CA LEU A 79 -0.13 10.06 9.87
C LEU A 79 -0.57 11.13 10.84
N VAL A 80 -1.88 11.33 10.98
CA VAL A 80 -2.48 12.14 12.05
C VAL A 80 -3.60 11.38 12.75
N GLY A 81 -3.92 11.77 13.98
CA GLY A 81 -4.95 11.10 14.79
C GLY A 81 -4.50 9.73 15.29
N VAL A 82 -3.20 9.57 15.58
CA VAL A 82 -2.67 8.37 16.19
C VAL A 82 -3.07 8.36 17.66
N ASP A 83 -3.84 7.37 18.07
CA ASP A 83 -4.21 7.13 19.46
C ASP A 83 -3.41 5.93 19.99
N GLN A 84 -2.51 6.19 20.94
CA GLN A 84 -1.66 5.14 21.52
C GLN A 84 -2.43 4.24 22.50
N ASN A 85 -3.47 4.77 23.13
CA ASN A 85 -4.26 4.03 24.10
C ASN A 85 -5.26 3.11 23.42
N ASN A 86 -5.59 3.40 22.15
CA ASN A 86 -6.58 2.65 21.40
C ASN A 86 -6.10 2.46 19.93
N PRO A 87 -5.16 1.54 19.67
CA PRO A 87 -4.58 1.33 18.34
C PRO A 87 -5.60 0.84 17.28
N GLU A 88 -6.77 0.39 17.73
CA GLU A 88 -7.94 0.07 16.89
C GLU A 88 -8.58 1.34 16.27
N ASN A 89 -8.36 2.51 16.87
CA ASN A 89 -8.79 3.77 16.29
C ASN A 89 -8.01 4.07 15.02
N MET A 90 -8.75 4.26 13.93
CA MET A 90 -8.15 4.53 12.63
C MET A 90 -7.52 5.93 12.59
N ALA A 91 -6.21 5.97 12.40
CA ALA A 91 -5.48 7.17 12.02
C ALA A 91 -5.74 7.53 10.55
N ARG A 92 -5.20 8.67 10.12
CA ARG A 92 -5.33 9.13 8.74
C ARG A 92 -3.97 9.39 8.10
N ILE A 93 -3.72 8.72 6.97
CA ILE A 93 -2.55 8.97 6.11
C ILE A 93 -2.79 10.27 5.34
N ILE A 94 -1.95 11.27 5.58
CA ILE A 94 -2.05 12.61 4.98
C ILE A 94 -1.04 12.83 3.85
N LYS A 95 0.04 12.05 3.81
CA LYS A 95 1.08 12.15 2.80
C LYS A 95 1.82 10.81 2.66
N VAL A 96 2.19 10.48 1.43
CA VAL A 96 3.17 9.44 1.11
C VAL A 96 4.47 10.17 0.78
N LYS A 97 5.58 9.77 1.41
CA LYS A 97 6.91 10.32 1.13
C LYS A 97 7.43 9.79 -0.21
N ASP A 98 8.45 10.45 -0.74
CA ASP A 98 9.05 10.04 -2.01
C ASP A 98 9.60 8.61 -1.91
N ARG A 99 9.32 7.82 -2.95
CA ARG A 99 9.74 6.42 -3.03
C ARG A 99 11.14 6.37 -3.62
N ARG A 100 12.05 5.64 -2.98
CA ARG A 100 13.38 5.40 -3.55
C ARG A 100 13.36 4.44 -4.74
N ASN A 101 12.44 3.48 -4.71
CA ASN A 101 12.20 2.50 -5.76
C ASN A 101 10.80 1.88 -5.64
N THR A 102 10.40 1.20 -6.71
CA THR A 102 9.10 0.53 -6.84
C THR A 102 9.22 -0.73 -7.68
N LEU A 103 8.50 -1.79 -7.30
CA LEU A 103 8.16 -2.87 -8.22
C LEU A 103 6.72 -2.70 -8.71
N SER A 104 6.56 -2.64 -10.02
CA SER A 104 5.27 -2.57 -10.69
C SER A 104 4.99 -3.84 -11.49
N LYS A 105 3.70 -4.15 -11.63
CA LYS A 105 3.21 -5.15 -12.60
C LYS A 105 2.56 -4.39 -13.75
N SER A 106 2.91 -4.77 -14.98
CA SER A 106 2.15 -4.36 -16.15
C SER A 106 0.75 -4.98 -16.06
N SER A 107 -0.29 -4.16 -16.19
CA SER A 107 -1.67 -4.63 -16.39
C SER A 107 -1.76 -5.35 -17.73
N ASP A 108 -2.41 -6.52 -17.74
CA ASP A 108 -2.59 -7.31 -18.96
C ASP A 108 -3.83 -6.89 -19.79
N ASP A 109 -4.65 -5.93 -19.33
CA ASP A 109 -5.89 -5.54 -20.01
C ASP A 109 -6.14 -4.02 -19.98
N PHE A 110 -6.33 -3.44 -21.18
CA PHE A 110 -6.96 -2.14 -21.57
C PHE A 110 -6.65 -0.83 -20.82
N ASP A 111 -5.97 -0.87 -19.69
CA ASP A 111 -5.61 0.28 -18.87
C ASP A 111 -4.08 0.31 -18.80
N SER A 112 -3.46 1.24 -19.51
CA SER A 112 -1.99 1.36 -19.67
C SER A 112 -1.27 1.82 -18.40
N ASN A 113 -1.87 1.62 -17.23
CA ASN A 113 -1.40 2.12 -15.96
C ASN A 113 -0.64 1.02 -15.22
N GLU A 114 0.68 1.19 -15.11
CA GLU A 114 1.51 0.35 -14.25
C GLU A 114 0.97 0.33 -12.82
N LYS A 115 0.70 -0.87 -12.30
CA LYS A 115 0.25 -1.05 -10.92
C LYS A 115 1.44 -1.36 -10.02
N ILE A 116 1.79 -0.40 -9.17
CA ILE A 116 2.84 -0.57 -8.17
C ILE A 116 2.36 -1.59 -7.13
N LEU A 117 3.17 -2.64 -6.91
CA LEU A 117 2.92 -3.69 -5.95
C LEU A 117 3.52 -3.35 -4.58
N VAL A 118 4.78 -2.90 -4.57
CA VAL A 118 5.56 -2.59 -3.37
C VAL A 118 6.55 -1.47 -3.66
N SER A 119 6.98 -0.77 -2.61
CA SER A 119 7.95 0.32 -2.70
C SER A 119 9.01 0.21 -1.59
N ASN A 120 10.11 0.94 -1.78
CA ASN A 120 11.19 1.06 -0.80
C ASN A 120 11.79 -0.28 -0.36
N ILE A 121 12.05 -1.16 -1.34
CA ILE A 121 12.60 -2.50 -1.11
C ILE A 121 14.11 -2.57 -1.36
N ASP A 122 14.85 -3.25 -0.49
CA ASP A 122 16.31 -3.44 -0.66
C ASP A 122 16.60 -4.74 -1.40
N ASN A 123 15.87 -5.79 -1.06
CA ASN A 123 16.12 -7.13 -1.54
C ASN A 123 14.82 -7.80 -2.00
N VAL A 124 14.93 -8.72 -2.95
CA VAL A 124 13.83 -9.57 -3.41
C VAL A 124 14.27 -11.03 -3.34
N ALA A 125 13.59 -11.79 -2.48
CA ALA A 125 13.75 -13.23 -2.38
C ALA A 125 12.88 -13.94 -3.44
N ILE A 126 13.50 -14.67 -4.35
CA ILE A 126 12.84 -15.47 -5.38
C ILE A 126 12.76 -16.91 -4.88
N VAL A 127 11.61 -17.28 -4.33
CA VAL A 127 11.39 -18.61 -3.78
C VAL A 127 11.00 -19.58 -4.90
N THR A 128 11.77 -20.66 -5.06
CA THR A 128 11.49 -21.71 -6.05
C THR A 128 11.77 -23.10 -5.47
N SER A 129 11.11 -24.13 -5.98
CA SER A 129 11.38 -25.51 -5.58
C SER A 129 12.43 -26.13 -6.49
N THR A 130 13.37 -26.91 -5.94
CA THR A 130 14.36 -27.66 -6.74
C THR A 130 13.70 -28.78 -7.55
N THR A 131 12.56 -29.30 -7.07
CA THR A 131 11.74 -30.31 -7.76
C THR A 131 10.28 -30.27 -7.28
N ASN A 132 9.36 -30.84 -8.06
CA ASN A 132 7.91 -30.92 -7.78
C ASN A 132 7.26 -29.59 -7.32
N PRO A 133 7.14 -28.55 -8.17
CA PRO A 133 7.51 -28.52 -9.59
C PRO A 133 9.00 -28.20 -9.81
N GLU A 134 9.48 -28.44 -11.03
CA GLU A 134 10.81 -27.98 -11.43
C GLU A 134 10.93 -26.44 -11.41
N PRO A 135 12.12 -25.89 -11.12
CA PRO A 135 12.35 -24.45 -11.13
C PRO A 135 11.99 -23.84 -12.48
N ASN A 136 11.08 -22.86 -12.48
CA ASN A 136 10.73 -22.12 -13.69
C ASN A 136 11.75 -20.99 -13.93
N THR A 137 12.77 -21.27 -14.75
CA THR A 137 13.84 -20.32 -15.06
C THR A 137 13.32 -19.01 -15.65
N ARG A 138 12.31 -19.08 -16.53
CA ARG A 138 11.70 -17.87 -17.13
C ARG A 138 11.09 -16.94 -16.09
N LEU A 139 10.48 -17.48 -15.04
CA LEU A 139 9.96 -16.68 -13.92
C LEU A 139 11.10 -16.04 -13.13
N ILE A 140 12.14 -16.83 -12.82
CA ILE A 140 13.31 -16.38 -12.06
C ILE A 140 14.02 -15.25 -12.82
N ASP A 141 14.35 -15.46 -14.10
CA ASP A 141 15.02 -14.49 -14.98
C ASP A 141 14.27 -13.15 -15.04
N ARG A 142 12.96 -13.21 -15.29
CA ARG A 142 12.11 -12.01 -15.33
C ARG A 142 12.11 -11.27 -14.00
N THR A 143 12.10 -12.00 -12.89
CA THR A 143 12.08 -11.41 -11.55
C THR A 143 13.44 -10.78 -11.22
N ILE A 144 14.55 -11.42 -11.59
CA ILE A 144 15.90 -10.84 -11.46
C ILE A 144 15.99 -9.54 -12.24
N VAL A 145 15.55 -9.51 -13.50
CA VAL A 145 15.58 -8.32 -14.35
C VAL A 145 14.73 -7.19 -13.75
N ALA A 146 13.48 -7.48 -13.37
CA ALA A 146 12.59 -6.49 -12.76
C ALA A 146 13.17 -5.92 -11.45
N THR A 147 13.77 -6.78 -10.62
CA THR A 147 14.39 -6.39 -9.35
C THR A 147 15.60 -5.48 -9.57
N LYS A 148 16.50 -5.85 -10.48
CA LYS A 148 17.68 -5.03 -10.81
C LYS A 148 17.29 -3.69 -11.45
N LEU A 149 16.27 -3.66 -12.32
CA LEU A 149 15.72 -2.42 -12.88
C LEU A 149 15.13 -1.50 -11.81
N ALA A 150 14.53 -2.07 -10.76
CA ALA A 150 14.06 -1.32 -9.61
C ALA A 150 15.19 -0.91 -8.64
N GLY A 151 16.45 -1.28 -8.88
CA GLY A 151 17.57 -0.95 -7.99
C GLY A 151 17.52 -1.68 -6.64
N ALA A 152 16.95 -2.89 -6.62
CA ALA A 152 17.00 -3.80 -5.47
C ALA A 152 17.89 -5.02 -5.81
N GLU A 153 18.32 -5.77 -4.78
CA GLU A 153 19.15 -6.97 -4.97
C GLU A 153 18.29 -8.26 -4.98
N PRO A 154 18.29 -9.01 -6.08
CA PRO A 154 17.63 -10.32 -6.12
C PRO A 154 18.53 -11.42 -5.56
N PHE A 155 17.91 -12.35 -4.84
CA PHE A 155 18.52 -13.62 -4.46
C PHE A 155 17.47 -14.72 -4.54
N ILE A 156 17.89 -15.95 -4.77
CA ILE A 156 17.02 -17.11 -4.89
C ILE A 156 16.98 -17.81 -3.53
N ILE A 157 15.83 -18.40 -3.20
CA ILE A 157 15.67 -19.33 -2.09
C ILE A 157 15.20 -20.65 -2.70
N ALA A 158 16.10 -21.63 -2.73
CA ALA A 158 15.78 -22.99 -3.14
C ALA A 158 15.04 -23.73 -2.01
N THR A 159 13.88 -24.29 -2.32
CA THR A 159 13.07 -25.10 -1.40
C THR A 159 12.98 -26.54 -1.89
N LYS A 160 12.63 -27.47 -0.99
CA LYS A 160 12.57 -28.93 -1.27
C LYS A 160 13.93 -29.55 -1.59
N THR A 161 14.99 -29.00 -1.00
CA THR A 161 16.37 -29.48 -1.15
C THR A 161 16.58 -30.89 -0.58
N ASP A 162 15.67 -31.35 0.28
CA ASP A 162 15.58 -32.74 0.75
C ASP A 162 15.27 -33.74 -0.37
N LEU A 163 14.59 -33.31 -1.44
CA LEU A 163 14.22 -34.17 -2.57
C LEU A 163 15.20 -34.09 -3.74
N LYS A 164 15.78 -32.92 -3.99
CA LYS A 164 16.78 -32.67 -5.04
C LYS A 164 17.68 -31.51 -4.63
N ASP A 165 18.98 -31.71 -4.73
CA ASP A 165 20.03 -30.73 -4.43
C ASP A 165 19.94 -29.49 -5.36
N GLU A 166 20.23 -28.32 -4.81
CA GLU A 166 20.18 -27.00 -5.44
C GLU A 166 21.39 -26.67 -6.34
N LYS A 167 22.46 -27.48 -6.32
CA LYS A 167 23.71 -27.23 -7.07
C LYS A 167 23.53 -26.95 -8.56
N ASP A 168 22.55 -27.60 -9.21
CA ASP A 168 22.28 -27.34 -10.62
C ASP A 168 21.77 -25.90 -10.83
N LEU A 169 20.93 -25.42 -9.91
CA LEU A 169 20.40 -24.07 -9.90
C LEU A 169 21.49 -23.05 -9.56
N GLU A 170 22.32 -23.33 -8.54
CA GLU A 170 23.49 -22.52 -8.18
C GLU A 170 24.43 -22.32 -9.37
N LYS A 171 24.83 -23.41 -10.02
CA LYS A 171 25.72 -23.36 -11.19
C LYS A 171 25.11 -22.56 -12.34
N PHE A 172 23.80 -22.69 -12.54
CA PHE A 172 23.10 -21.98 -13.61
C PHE A 172 23.11 -20.46 -13.39
N TYR A 173 22.92 -20.00 -12.15
CA TYR A 173 22.83 -18.57 -11.82
C TYR A 173 24.13 -17.92 -11.33
N ALA A 174 25.17 -18.70 -11.02
CA ALA A 174 26.47 -18.20 -10.61
C ALA A 174 27.09 -17.17 -11.58
N PRO A 175 27.02 -17.31 -12.92
CA PRO A 175 27.55 -16.31 -13.84
C PRO A 175 26.91 -14.91 -13.74
N LEU A 176 25.70 -14.83 -13.17
CA LEU A 176 24.96 -13.58 -12.96
C LEU A 176 25.22 -12.96 -11.58
N ASN A 177 26.10 -13.55 -10.78
CA ASN A 177 26.36 -13.23 -9.37
C ASN A 177 25.08 -13.22 -8.51
N ILE A 178 24.15 -14.15 -8.80
CA ILE A 178 22.93 -14.32 -8.03
C ILE A 178 23.17 -15.42 -6.99
N LYS A 179 22.90 -15.09 -5.72
CA LYS A 179 22.95 -16.06 -4.62
C LYS A 179 21.72 -16.95 -4.68
N VAL A 180 21.89 -18.25 -4.43
CA VAL A 180 20.83 -19.27 -4.31
C VAL A 180 20.84 -19.81 -2.89
#